data_AF-A0A2E7RQM9-F1
#
_entry.id   AF-A0A2E7RQM9-F1
#
_cell.length_a   1.000
_cell.length_b   1.000
_cell.length_c   1.000
_cell.angle_alpha   90.00
_cell.angle_beta   90.00
_cell.angle_gamma   90.00
#
_symmetry.space_group_name_H-M   'P 1'
#
loop_
_entity.id
_entity.type
_entity.pdbx_description
1 polymer ?
#
loop_
_entity_poly.entity_id
_entity_poly.type
_entity_poly.pdbx_seq_one_letter_code
_entity_poly.pdbx_strand_id
1 'polypeptide(L)'
;MKQILMVILVSGIIFSGSAFAQNLQEIEIVISSSNYNYGENLDYTIVVEEITGEDAVIFITDTIGNKSQLYSIQIFENETRIIAPFAFDSIIWSEGTYQLELHYSGAVSSTEFIIENDGTIGIPYWIKDISKLWVNGQTGDPEFAKTIQFLIDEKIIFNPSPGKELHIPEWFKFTTAWWTNNQIPDTIYGYSLQFLIDEKVITVPVDQKSFSQDLSSDKTL
;
A
#
# COMPACT_ATOMS: atom_id res chain seq x y z
N MET A 1 68.41 -47.28 10.07
CA MET A 1 67.34 -46.28 10.29
C MET A 1 66.17 -46.71 9.41
N LYS A 2 65.28 -47.60 9.88
CA LYS A 2 64.00 -47.31 10.56
C LYS A 2 63.15 -46.26 9.81
N GLN A 3 62.03 -46.72 9.23
CA GLN A 3 60.63 -46.26 9.43
C GLN A 3 59.77 -46.87 8.30
N ILE A 4 59.11 -48.01 8.55
CA ILE A 4 57.75 -48.18 9.10
C ILE A 4 56.65 -47.83 8.07
N LEU A 5 56.11 -48.90 7.49
CA LEU A 5 54.82 -48.98 6.79
C LEU A 5 53.71 -48.70 7.81
N MET A 6 52.93 -47.63 7.60
CA MET A 6 51.69 -47.39 8.36
C MET A 6 50.50 -47.70 7.45
N VAL A 7 49.84 -48.83 7.72
CA VAL A 7 48.49 -49.14 7.25
C VAL A 7 47.55 -48.45 8.24
N ILE A 8 46.81 -47.43 7.79
CA ILE A 8 45.67 -46.90 8.54
C ILE A 8 44.40 -47.39 7.86
N LEU A 9 43.79 -48.39 8.50
CA LEU A 9 42.46 -48.88 8.23
C LEU A 9 41.47 -47.83 8.80
N VAL A 10 40.94 -46.94 7.96
CA VAL A 10 39.82 -46.08 8.36
C VAL A 10 38.54 -46.86 8.13
N SER A 11 38.00 -47.39 9.23
CA SER A 11 36.65 -47.93 9.34
C SER A 11 35.63 -46.94 8.80
N GLY A 12 34.94 -47.30 7.72
CA GLY A 12 33.78 -46.56 7.24
C GLY A 12 32.64 -46.65 8.24
N ILE A 13 32.35 -45.54 8.92
CA ILE A 13 31.06 -45.35 9.59
C ILE A 13 30.11 -44.86 8.51
N ILE A 14 29.28 -45.75 7.98
CA ILE A 14 28.14 -45.38 7.14
C ILE A 14 27.10 -44.80 8.09
N PHE A 15 27.06 -43.48 8.24
CA PHE A 15 25.87 -42.81 8.75
C PHE A 15 24.80 -42.87 7.65
N SER A 16 23.92 -43.87 7.72
CA SER A 16 22.65 -43.84 6.99
C SER A 16 21.70 -42.87 7.70
N GLY A 17 21.98 -41.58 7.60
CA GLY A 17 20.98 -40.56 7.83
C GLY A 17 20.02 -40.61 6.66
N SER A 18 18.82 -41.15 6.86
CA SER A 18 17.69 -40.92 5.95
C SER A 18 17.35 -39.44 6.01
N ALA A 19 18.01 -38.64 5.17
CA ALA A 19 17.60 -37.28 4.89
C ALA A 19 16.28 -37.37 4.12
N PHE A 20 15.17 -37.12 4.80
CA PHE A 20 13.93 -36.77 4.11
C PHE A 20 14.17 -35.39 3.49
N ALA A 21 14.56 -35.35 2.23
CA ALA A 21 14.44 -34.14 1.43
C ALA A 21 12.94 -33.93 1.23
N GLN A 22 12.29 -33.12 2.09
CA GLN A 22 11.01 -32.56 1.70
C GLN A 22 11.30 -31.68 0.49
N ASN A 23 10.63 -31.94 -0.63
CA ASN A 23 10.67 -31.03 -1.76
C ASN A 23 10.04 -29.72 -1.27
N LEU A 24 10.86 -28.72 -1.01
CA LEU A 24 10.38 -27.43 -0.53
C LEU A 24 9.96 -26.65 -1.76
N GLN A 25 8.72 -26.21 -1.81
CA GLN A 25 8.20 -25.36 -2.87
C GLN A 25 9.10 -24.14 -3.08
N GLU A 26 9.55 -23.89 -4.31
CA GLU A 26 10.22 -22.63 -4.65
C GLU A 26 9.18 -21.54 -4.93
N ILE A 27 9.24 -20.46 -4.15
CA ILE A 27 8.36 -19.29 -4.30
C ILE A 27 9.16 -18.00 -4.20
N GLU A 28 8.70 -16.96 -4.89
CA GLU A 28 9.26 -15.63 -4.85
C GLU A 28 8.16 -14.58 -4.79
N ILE A 29 8.38 -13.51 -4.04
CA ILE A 29 7.58 -12.29 -4.09
C ILE A 29 8.45 -11.16 -4.66
N VAL A 30 8.13 -10.74 -5.88
CA VAL A 30 8.92 -9.75 -6.63
C VAL A 30 8.17 -8.43 -6.63
N ILE A 31 8.76 -7.40 -6.02
CA ILE A 31 8.16 -6.08 -6.00
C ILE A 31 8.52 -5.30 -7.27
N SER A 32 7.55 -4.55 -7.82
CA SER A 32 7.74 -3.79 -9.05
C SER A 32 8.65 -2.56 -8.86
N SER A 33 8.71 -2.00 -7.65
CA SER A 33 9.63 -0.94 -7.24
C SER A 33 10.11 -1.15 -5.79
N SER A 34 11.35 -0.83 -5.47
CA SER A 34 11.84 -0.85 -4.08
C SER A 34 11.55 0.44 -3.31
N ASN A 35 11.12 1.51 -4.00
CA ASN A 35 10.76 2.80 -3.40
C ASN A 35 9.40 3.24 -3.94
N TYR A 36 8.53 3.65 -3.03
CA TYR A 36 7.20 4.17 -3.33
C TYR A 36 7.00 5.53 -2.66
N ASN A 37 6.23 6.38 -3.31
CA ASN A 37 5.79 7.66 -2.78
C ASN A 37 4.28 7.63 -2.50
N TYR A 38 3.79 8.64 -1.79
CA TYR A 38 2.36 8.80 -1.57
C TYR A 38 1.60 8.99 -2.89
N GLY A 39 0.46 8.32 -3.03
CA GLY A 39 -0.31 8.29 -4.27
C GLY A 39 0.09 7.20 -5.26
N GLU A 40 1.10 6.38 -4.94
CA GLU A 40 1.43 5.16 -5.68
C GLU A 40 0.81 3.90 -5.03
N ASN A 41 0.46 2.92 -5.86
CA ASN A 41 -0.10 1.64 -5.43
C ASN A 41 1.02 0.61 -5.28
N LEU A 42 0.96 -0.19 -4.21
CA LEU A 42 1.84 -1.36 -4.07
C LEU A 42 1.61 -2.33 -5.23
N ASP A 43 2.67 -2.68 -5.95
CA ASP A 43 2.63 -3.54 -7.13
C ASP A 43 3.70 -4.64 -6.99
N TYR A 44 3.26 -5.89 -7.01
CA TYR A 44 4.14 -7.04 -6.84
C TYR A 44 3.63 -8.25 -7.62
N THR A 45 4.53 -9.19 -7.89
CA THR A 45 4.25 -10.45 -8.56
C THR A 45 4.62 -11.60 -7.63
N ILE A 46 3.69 -12.52 -7.44
CA ILE A 46 3.94 -13.81 -6.81
C ILE A 46 4.40 -14.78 -7.89
N VAL A 47 5.54 -15.42 -7.68
CA VAL A 47 6.07 -16.47 -8.55
C VAL A 47 6.09 -17.78 -7.77
N VAL A 48 5.52 -18.83 -8.35
CA VAL A 48 5.52 -20.18 -7.77
C VAL A 48 5.98 -21.21 -8.80
N GLU A 49 6.75 -22.21 -8.36
CA GLU A 49 7.17 -23.32 -9.22
C GLU A 49 6.00 -24.26 -9.59
N GLU A 50 5.26 -24.70 -8.58
CA GLU A 50 4.11 -25.61 -8.70
C GLU A 50 2.82 -24.98 -8.11
N ILE A 51 1.70 -25.16 -8.80
CA ILE A 51 0.39 -24.72 -8.32
C ILE A 51 -0.25 -25.84 -7.51
N THR A 52 -0.40 -25.63 -6.20
CA THR A 52 -0.92 -26.64 -5.25
C THR A 52 -2.42 -26.50 -4.97
N GLY A 53 -3.02 -25.38 -5.39
CA GLY A 53 -4.43 -25.03 -5.13
C GLY A 53 -4.69 -24.44 -3.74
N GLU A 54 -3.66 -24.34 -2.89
CA GLU A 54 -3.71 -23.59 -1.63
C GLU A 54 -3.83 -22.07 -1.87
N ASP A 55 -4.16 -21.33 -0.81
CA ASP A 55 -4.10 -19.88 -0.82
C ASP A 55 -2.68 -19.40 -0.53
N ALA A 56 -2.20 -18.44 -1.31
CA ALA A 56 -1.07 -17.60 -0.97
C ALA A 56 -1.51 -16.53 0.03
N VAL A 57 -0.82 -16.47 1.18
CA VAL A 57 -1.09 -15.49 2.23
C VAL A 57 0.06 -14.49 2.28
N ILE A 58 -0.25 -13.22 2.14
CA ILE A 58 0.69 -12.12 2.15
C ILE A 58 0.58 -11.42 3.50
N PHE A 59 1.69 -11.30 4.19
CA PHE A 59 1.84 -10.49 5.39
C PHE A 59 2.63 -9.23 5.05
N ILE A 60 2.30 -8.15 5.74
CA ILE A 60 3.08 -6.92 5.76
C ILE A 60 3.58 -6.66 7.17
N THR A 61 4.84 -6.26 7.28
CA THR A 61 5.43 -5.78 8.53
C THR A 61 5.69 -4.29 8.39
N ASP A 62 5.16 -3.50 9.33
CA ASP A 62 5.30 -2.04 9.34
C ASP A 62 6.69 -1.57 9.80
N THR A 63 6.91 -0.25 9.76
CA THR A 63 8.20 0.39 10.08
C THR A 63 8.63 0.25 11.54
N ILE A 64 7.75 -0.21 12.42
CA ILE A 64 8.03 -0.48 13.83
C ILE A 64 8.00 -1.97 14.17
N GLY A 65 7.84 -2.83 13.17
CA GLY A 65 7.92 -4.28 13.29
C GLY A 65 6.58 -4.99 13.58
N ASN A 66 5.44 -4.31 13.51
CA ASN A 66 4.15 -4.98 13.64
C ASN A 66 3.82 -5.72 12.34
N LYS A 67 3.55 -7.02 12.47
CA LYS A 67 3.17 -7.88 11.36
C LYS A 67 1.66 -8.12 11.33
N SER A 68 1.07 -8.01 10.15
CA SER A 68 -0.36 -8.20 9.94
C SER A 68 -0.63 -8.79 8.55
N GLN A 69 -1.73 -9.54 8.40
CA GLN A 69 -2.07 -10.18 7.13
C GLN A 69 -2.66 -9.16 6.16
N LEU A 70 -1.96 -8.92 5.04
CA LEU A 70 -2.35 -7.96 4.01
C LEU A 70 -3.39 -8.52 3.06
N TYR A 71 -3.18 -9.73 2.55
CA TYR A 71 -4.03 -10.28 1.50
C TYR A 71 -3.93 -11.81 1.46
N SER A 72 -4.99 -12.46 0.99
CA SER A 72 -5.04 -13.91 0.77
C SER A 72 -5.67 -14.17 -0.59
N ILE A 73 -5.02 -14.98 -1.43
CA ILE A 73 -5.47 -15.25 -2.79
C ILE A 73 -5.14 -16.68 -3.20
N GLN A 74 -6.06 -17.32 -3.91
CA GLN A 74 -5.79 -18.60 -4.54
C GLN A 74 -4.93 -18.42 -5.80
N ILE A 75 -3.87 -19.22 -5.92
CA ILE A 75 -2.97 -19.17 -7.07
C ILE A 75 -3.48 -20.12 -8.18
N PHE A 76 -3.61 -19.58 -9.40
CA PHE A 76 -4.03 -20.33 -10.59
C PHE A 76 -2.98 -20.34 -11.70
N GLU A 77 -1.96 -19.50 -11.59
CA GLU A 77 -0.91 -19.30 -12.57
C GLU A 77 0.44 -19.21 -11.85
N ASN A 78 1.51 -19.65 -12.49
CA ASN A 78 2.85 -19.63 -11.90
C ASN A 78 3.35 -18.21 -11.61
N GLU A 79 2.81 -17.20 -12.31
CA GLU A 79 3.07 -15.79 -12.06
C GLU A 79 1.74 -15.07 -11.86
N THR A 80 1.53 -14.46 -10.69
CA THR A 80 0.31 -13.72 -10.36
C THR A 80 0.67 -12.29 -9.95
N ARG A 81 0.40 -11.32 -10.83
CA ARG A 81 0.61 -9.89 -10.52
C ARG A 81 -0.57 -9.32 -9.73
N ILE A 82 -0.24 -8.58 -8.68
CA ILE A 82 -1.20 -7.95 -7.78
C ILE A 82 -0.84 -6.46 -7.68
N ILE A 83 -1.87 -5.62 -7.86
CA ILE A 83 -1.80 -4.19 -7.63
C ILE A 83 -2.78 -3.86 -6.51
N ALA A 84 -2.30 -3.25 -5.44
CA ALA A 84 -3.15 -2.84 -4.33
C ALA A 84 -4.24 -1.89 -4.83
N PRO A 85 -5.50 -2.04 -4.39
CA PRO A 85 -6.61 -1.22 -4.87
C PRO A 85 -6.52 0.25 -4.42
N PHE A 86 -5.71 0.53 -3.41
CA PHE A 86 -5.51 1.85 -2.83
C PHE A 86 -4.05 2.23 -2.85
N ALA A 87 -3.79 3.50 -3.12
CA ALA A 87 -2.46 4.06 -3.07
C ALA A 87 -2.04 4.34 -1.62
N PHE A 88 -0.75 4.50 -1.39
CA PHE A 88 -0.22 4.94 -0.10
C PHE A 88 -0.62 6.39 0.20
N ASP A 89 -1.03 6.65 1.44
CA ASP A 89 -1.34 7.99 1.97
C ASP A 89 -0.68 8.19 3.34
N SER A 90 -0.47 9.45 3.73
CA SER A 90 0.24 9.79 4.96
C SER A 90 -0.57 9.61 6.25
N ILE A 91 -1.88 9.31 6.17
CA ILE A 91 -2.73 9.07 7.34
C ILE A 91 -2.58 7.62 7.82
N ILE A 92 -2.56 6.69 6.86
CA ILE A 92 -2.49 5.25 7.12
C ILE A 92 -1.03 4.79 7.15
N TRP A 93 -0.18 5.31 6.24
CA TRP A 93 1.16 4.82 6.00
C TRP A 93 2.23 5.82 6.45
N SER A 94 3.22 5.32 7.19
CA SER A 94 4.37 6.11 7.65
C SER A 94 5.54 5.94 6.69
N GLU A 95 6.40 6.95 6.59
CA GLU A 95 7.67 6.81 5.87
C GLU A 95 8.56 5.75 6.53
N GLY A 96 9.31 5.01 5.73
CA GLY A 96 10.27 4.01 6.18
C GLY A 96 10.17 2.67 5.46
N THR A 97 10.92 1.69 5.97
CA THR A 97 11.03 0.35 5.38
C THR A 97 9.89 -0.55 5.86
N TYR A 98 9.24 -1.19 4.90
CA TYR A 98 8.24 -2.23 5.09
C TYR A 98 8.76 -3.55 4.54
N GLN A 99 8.30 -4.66 5.12
CA GLN A 99 8.58 -6.01 4.62
C GLN A 99 7.28 -6.65 4.13
N LEU A 100 7.29 -7.23 2.93
CA LEU A 100 6.29 -8.19 2.49
C LEU A 100 6.80 -9.61 2.69
N GLU A 101 5.93 -10.47 3.18
CA GLU A 101 6.22 -11.88 3.38
C GLU A 101 5.10 -12.73 2.78
N LEU A 102 5.44 -13.58 1.83
CA LEU A 102 4.57 -14.53 1.16
C LEU A 102 4.67 -15.89 1.85
N HIS A 103 3.52 -16.48 2.19
CA HIS A 103 3.39 -17.87 2.64
C HIS A 103 2.60 -18.65 1.59
N TYR A 104 3.16 -19.75 1.11
CA TYR A 104 2.48 -20.63 0.16
C TYR A 104 3.00 -22.06 0.21
N SER A 105 2.11 -23.03 0.39
CA SER A 105 2.42 -24.47 0.47
C SER A 105 3.63 -24.82 1.36
N GLY A 106 3.67 -24.21 2.55
CA GLY A 106 4.72 -24.41 3.55
C GLY A 106 6.05 -23.68 3.28
N ALA A 107 6.20 -23.02 2.13
CA ALA A 107 7.32 -22.15 1.84
C ALA A 107 7.04 -20.69 2.23
N VAL A 108 8.12 -19.96 2.51
CA VAL A 108 8.09 -18.54 2.87
C VAL A 108 9.10 -17.79 2.04
N SER A 109 8.70 -16.66 1.45
CA SER A 109 9.58 -15.72 0.75
C SER A 109 9.30 -14.30 1.21
N SER A 110 10.30 -13.43 1.18
CA SER A 110 10.17 -12.06 1.68
C SER A 110 10.95 -11.07 0.84
N THR A 111 10.39 -9.87 0.70
CA THR A 111 11.04 -8.70 0.09
C THR A 111 10.75 -7.45 0.92
N GLU A 112 11.51 -6.38 0.67
CA GLU A 112 11.34 -5.10 1.34
C GLU A 112 11.05 -3.99 0.32
N PHE A 113 10.39 -2.93 0.80
CA PHE A 113 10.25 -1.67 0.09
C PHE A 113 10.27 -0.50 1.07
N ILE A 114 10.51 0.69 0.54
CA ILE A 114 10.54 1.93 1.31
C ILE A 114 9.39 2.82 0.84
N ILE A 115 8.67 3.41 1.79
CA ILE A 115 7.79 4.54 1.53
C ILE A 115 8.55 5.82 1.87
N GLU A 116 8.65 6.73 0.92
CA GLU A 116 9.26 8.05 1.07
C GLU A 116 8.24 9.16 0.78
N ASN A 117 8.46 10.33 1.35
CA ASN A 117 7.69 11.52 1.03
C ASN A 117 8.50 12.47 0.13
N ASP A 118 8.31 12.35 -1.19
CA ASP A 118 8.88 13.27 -2.18
C ASP A 118 8.01 14.53 -2.41
N GLY A 119 6.90 14.66 -1.67
CA GLY A 119 5.91 15.71 -1.83
C GLY A 119 4.75 15.37 -2.77
N THR A 120 4.68 14.16 -3.31
CA THR A 120 3.49 13.70 -4.04
C THR A 120 2.27 13.59 -3.13
N ILE A 121 1.09 13.75 -3.74
CA ILE A 121 -0.17 13.73 -3.02
C ILE A 121 -0.82 12.34 -3.11
N GLY A 122 -0.82 11.63 -1.99
CA GLY A 122 -1.68 10.46 -1.76
C GLY A 122 -2.94 10.86 -1.00
N ILE A 123 -4.10 10.38 -1.43
CA ILE A 123 -5.38 10.73 -0.82
C ILE A 123 -5.95 9.49 -0.12
N PRO A 124 -6.30 9.57 1.18
CA PRO A 124 -6.85 8.45 1.90
C PRO A 124 -8.07 7.86 1.20
N TYR A 125 -8.09 6.55 1.01
CA TYR A 125 -9.07 5.89 0.14
C TYR A 125 -10.54 6.23 0.50
N TRP A 126 -10.85 6.39 1.78
CA TRP A 126 -12.20 6.69 2.27
C TRP A 126 -12.69 8.10 1.87
N ILE A 127 -11.79 9.03 1.56
CA ILE A 127 -12.13 10.36 1.00
C ILE A 127 -12.83 10.20 -0.35
N LYS A 128 -12.46 9.16 -1.12
CA LYS A 128 -13.07 8.85 -2.41
C LYS A 128 -14.55 8.50 -2.26
N ASP A 129 -14.92 7.76 -1.22
CA ASP A 129 -16.31 7.37 -0.98
C ASP A 129 -17.20 8.54 -0.57
N ILE A 130 -16.68 9.45 0.28
CA ILE A 130 -17.40 10.69 0.60
C ILE A 130 -17.58 11.56 -0.66
N SER A 131 -16.55 11.63 -1.49
CA SER A 131 -16.56 12.40 -2.74
C SER A 131 -17.54 11.85 -3.77
N LYS A 132 -17.76 10.53 -3.83
CA LYS A 132 -18.81 9.91 -4.67
C LYS A 132 -20.21 10.38 -4.29
N LEU A 133 -20.49 10.56 -2.99
CA LEU A 133 -21.80 11.05 -2.53
C LEU A 133 -22.07 12.47 -3.06
N TRP A 134 -21.04 13.32 -3.03
CA TRP A 134 -21.12 14.70 -3.53
C TRP A 134 -21.30 14.75 -5.05
N VAL A 135 -20.49 13.98 -5.79
CA VAL A 135 -20.60 13.87 -7.27
C VAL A 135 -21.99 13.42 -7.69
N ASN A 136 -22.59 12.49 -6.95
CA ASN A 136 -23.94 11.97 -7.21
C ASN A 136 -25.07 12.87 -6.67
N GLY A 137 -24.75 14.04 -6.11
CA GLY A 137 -25.72 15.00 -5.59
C GLY A 137 -26.44 14.55 -4.32
N GLN A 138 -25.92 13.53 -3.62
CA GLN A 138 -26.49 13.05 -2.35
C GLN A 138 -26.08 13.95 -1.17
N THR A 139 -24.96 14.67 -1.31
CA THR A 139 -24.48 15.69 -0.36
C THR A 139 -24.19 16.99 -1.09
N GLY A 140 -24.20 18.12 -0.36
CA GLY A 140 -23.93 19.44 -0.92
C GLY A 140 -22.46 19.83 -0.84
N ASP A 141 -22.13 20.98 -1.44
CA ASP A 141 -20.79 21.56 -1.38
C ASP A 141 -20.27 21.76 0.06
N PRO A 142 -21.08 22.14 1.07
CA PRO A 142 -20.60 22.24 2.46
C PRO A 142 -20.10 20.91 3.03
N GLU A 143 -20.77 19.79 2.73
CA GLU A 143 -20.32 18.46 3.17
C GLU A 143 -19.01 18.05 2.48
N PHE A 144 -18.90 18.32 1.18
CA PHE A 144 -17.65 18.05 0.44
C PHE A 144 -16.52 18.96 0.90
N ALA A 145 -16.80 20.23 1.23
CA ALA A 145 -15.81 21.17 1.76
C ALA A 145 -15.14 20.68 3.05
N LYS A 146 -15.86 19.94 3.91
CA LYS A 146 -15.28 19.29 5.10
C LYS A 146 -14.23 18.24 4.76
N THR A 147 -14.37 17.59 3.59
CA THR A 147 -13.41 16.63 3.06
C THR A 147 -12.13 17.34 2.63
N ILE A 148 -12.27 18.46 1.90
CA ILE A 148 -11.12 19.31 1.55
C ILE A 148 -10.46 19.88 2.81
N GLN A 149 -11.27 20.33 3.79
CA GLN A 149 -10.76 20.85 5.05
C GLN A 149 -9.96 19.79 5.82
N PHE A 150 -10.42 18.54 5.85
CA PHE A 150 -9.65 17.44 6.43
C PHE A 150 -8.28 17.29 5.75
N LEU A 151 -8.23 17.29 4.41
CA LEU A 151 -6.95 17.22 3.67
C LEU A 151 -6.03 18.41 4.00
N ILE A 152 -6.59 19.59 4.28
CA ILE A 152 -5.84 20.77 4.72
C ILE A 152 -5.31 20.60 6.14
N ASP A 153 -6.15 20.15 7.07
CA ASP A 153 -5.80 19.95 8.49
C ASP A 153 -4.66 18.93 8.64
N GLU A 154 -4.73 17.85 7.85
CA GLU A 154 -3.71 16.80 7.79
C GLU A 154 -2.50 17.13 6.90
N LYS A 155 -2.46 18.36 6.34
CA LYS A 155 -1.35 18.86 5.52
C LYS A 155 -1.09 18.08 4.23
N ILE A 156 -2.09 17.35 3.73
CA ILE A 156 -2.07 16.70 2.41
C ILE A 156 -2.28 17.75 1.32
N ILE A 157 -3.12 18.75 1.59
CA ILE A 157 -3.34 19.93 0.75
C ILE A 157 -2.91 21.17 1.53
N PHE A 158 -2.20 22.08 0.87
CA PHE A 158 -1.73 23.33 1.47
C PHE A 158 -2.67 24.49 1.14
N ASN A 159 -3.14 25.21 2.18
CA ASN A 159 -3.96 26.41 2.00
C ASN A 159 -3.57 27.50 3.02
N PRO A 160 -2.55 28.33 2.73
CA PRO A 160 -2.05 29.35 3.67
C PRO A 160 -2.95 30.58 3.77
N SER A 161 -3.86 30.77 2.82
CA SER A 161 -4.74 31.94 2.74
C SER A 161 -6.18 31.47 2.48
N PRO A 162 -6.90 31.03 3.53
CA PRO A 162 -8.26 30.54 3.41
C PRO A 162 -9.20 31.64 2.92
N GLY A 163 -10.23 31.24 2.17
CA GLY A 163 -11.26 32.14 1.67
C GLY A 163 -12.22 32.58 2.77
N LYS A 164 -13.03 33.62 2.48
CA LYS A 164 -14.09 34.06 3.40
C LYS A 164 -15.40 33.31 3.20
N GLU A 165 -15.68 32.92 1.96
CA GLU A 165 -16.91 32.25 1.56
C GLU A 165 -16.55 30.96 0.85
N LEU A 166 -17.37 29.92 1.02
CA LEU A 166 -17.22 28.67 0.31
C LEU A 166 -17.57 28.87 -1.16
N HIS A 167 -16.65 28.51 -2.05
CA HIS A 167 -16.92 28.44 -3.49
C HIS A 167 -16.25 27.21 -4.09
N ILE A 168 -17.06 26.36 -4.73
CA ILE A 168 -16.62 25.21 -5.52
C ILE A 168 -17.32 25.32 -6.88
N PRO A 169 -16.59 25.43 -8.00
CA PRO A 169 -17.24 25.47 -9.31
C PRO A 169 -17.93 24.14 -9.62
N GLU A 170 -19.16 24.20 -10.15
CA GLU A 170 -19.94 23.00 -10.49
C GLU A 170 -19.20 22.02 -11.41
N TRP A 171 -18.38 22.53 -12.34
CA TRP A 171 -17.61 21.69 -13.24
C TRP A 171 -16.56 20.81 -12.53
N PHE A 172 -16.15 21.16 -11.31
CA PHE A 172 -15.18 20.38 -10.54
C PHE A 172 -15.73 18.99 -10.15
N LYS A 173 -17.06 18.81 -10.14
CA LYS A 173 -17.69 17.50 -10.00
C LYS A 173 -17.26 16.53 -11.10
N PHE A 174 -16.97 17.01 -12.32
CA PHE A 174 -16.50 16.14 -13.41
C PHE A 174 -15.10 15.58 -13.13
N THR A 175 -14.17 16.43 -12.69
CA THR A 175 -12.81 16.01 -12.31
C THR A 175 -12.86 15.03 -11.13
N THR A 176 -13.71 15.31 -10.16
CA THR A 176 -13.91 14.43 -8.99
C THR A 176 -14.59 13.11 -9.40
N ALA A 177 -15.50 13.12 -10.36
CA ALA A 177 -16.10 11.91 -10.92
C ALA A 177 -15.06 11.02 -11.61
N TRP A 178 -14.13 11.60 -12.38
CA TRP A 178 -13.05 10.81 -13.00
C TRP A 178 -12.16 10.16 -11.95
N TRP A 179 -11.80 10.91 -10.90
CA TRP A 179 -10.97 10.39 -9.82
C TRP A 179 -11.68 9.29 -9.02
N THR A 180 -12.93 9.51 -8.63
CA THR A 180 -13.72 8.54 -7.86
C THR A 180 -14.03 7.25 -8.60
N ASN A 181 -14.01 7.30 -9.94
CA ASN A 181 -14.13 6.12 -10.82
C ASN A 181 -12.77 5.55 -11.25
N ASN A 182 -11.68 5.91 -10.58
CA ASN A 182 -10.31 5.44 -10.86
C ASN A 182 -9.83 5.71 -12.30
N GLN A 183 -10.36 6.74 -12.96
CA GLN A 183 -9.93 7.16 -14.30
C GLN A 183 -8.71 8.10 -14.25
N ILE A 184 -8.47 8.75 -13.11
CA ILE A 184 -7.25 9.49 -12.81
C ILE A 184 -6.73 9.09 -11.42
N PRO A 185 -5.41 9.04 -11.22
CA PRO A 185 -4.82 8.67 -9.94
C PRO A 185 -4.95 9.80 -8.90
N ASP A 186 -4.72 9.46 -7.64
CA ASP A 186 -4.83 10.37 -6.50
C ASP A 186 -3.88 11.57 -6.65
N THR A 187 -2.66 11.35 -7.17
CA THR A 187 -1.68 12.41 -7.43
C THR A 187 -2.21 13.47 -8.40
N ILE A 188 -2.80 13.06 -9.53
CA ILE A 188 -3.35 13.99 -10.53
C ILE A 188 -4.54 14.77 -9.98
N TYR A 189 -5.43 14.10 -9.26
CA TYR A 189 -6.58 14.76 -8.63
C TYR A 189 -6.13 15.73 -7.52
N GLY A 190 -5.20 15.29 -6.66
CA GLY A 190 -4.61 16.08 -5.59
C GLY A 190 -3.91 17.34 -6.10
N TYR A 191 -3.06 17.22 -7.12
CA TYR A 191 -2.42 18.38 -7.74
C TYR A 191 -3.43 19.34 -8.39
N SER A 192 -4.48 18.80 -9.02
CA SER A 192 -5.55 19.63 -9.58
C SER A 192 -6.27 20.41 -8.47
N LEU A 193 -6.61 19.75 -7.37
CA LEU A 193 -7.25 20.39 -6.21
C LEU A 193 -6.33 21.45 -5.58
N GLN A 194 -5.05 21.13 -5.37
CA GLN A 194 -4.04 22.05 -4.84
C GLN A 194 -3.96 23.31 -5.71
N PHE A 195 -3.78 23.14 -7.02
CA PHE A 195 -3.70 24.26 -7.96
C PHE A 195 -4.96 25.15 -7.92
N LEU A 196 -6.15 24.55 -7.86
CA LEU A 196 -7.41 25.32 -7.82
C LEU A 196 -7.60 26.11 -6.52
N ILE A 197 -7.05 25.62 -5.41
CA ILE A 197 -7.04 26.33 -4.12
C ILE A 197 -6.02 27.47 -4.12
N ASP A 198 -4.86 27.25 -4.73
CA ASP A 198 -3.80 28.26 -4.87
C ASP A 198 -4.27 29.43 -5.74
N GLU A 199 -4.92 29.14 -6.87
CA GLU A 199 -5.50 30.13 -7.79
C GLU A 199 -6.84 30.72 -7.31
N LYS A 200 -7.31 30.33 -6.12
CA LYS A 200 -8.59 30.78 -5.52
C LYS A 200 -9.82 30.52 -6.40
N VAL A 201 -9.73 29.53 -7.28
CA VAL A 201 -10.87 29.00 -8.04
C VAL A 201 -11.76 28.15 -7.14
N ILE A 202 -11.16 27.37 -6.24
CA ILE A 202 -11.84 26.74 -5.10
C ILE A 202 -11.46 27.51 -3.84
N THR A 203 -12.45 27.83 -3.02
CA THR A 203 -12.22 28.49 -1.72
C THR A 203 -12.96 27.76 -0.62
N VAL A 204 -12.23 27.38 0.43
CA VAL A 204 -12.78 26.73 1.62
C VAL A 204 -12.49 27.63 2.83
N PRO A 205 -13.51 28.01 3.61
CA PRO A 205 -13.33 28.82 4.82
C PRO A 205 -12.88 27.96 6.02
N VAL A 206 -12.12 28.57 6.94
CA VAL A 206 -11.47 27.89 8.10
C VAL A 206 -12.47 27.32 9.11
N ASP A 207 -13.71 27.76 9.09
CA ASP A 207 -14.75 27.43 10.06
C ASP A 207 -15.47 26.10 9.78
N GLN A 208 -15.05 25.36 8.75
CA GLN A 208 -15.54 24.00 8.52
C GLN A 208 -15.01 23.08 9.61
N LYS A 209 -15.89 22.57 10.47
CA LYS A 209 -15.53 21.52 11.43
C LYS A 209 -15.20 20.26 10.63
N SER A 210 -13.92 19.88 10.57
CA SER A 210 -13.47 18.64 9.95
C SER A 210 -14.14 17.43 10.61
N PHE A 211 -14.22 16.32 9.88
CA PHE A 211 -14.75 15.08 10.44
C PHE A 211 -13.90 14.70 11.66
N SER A 212 -14.49 14.71 12.86
CA SER A 212 -13.89 14.05 14.01
C SER A 212 -14.03 12.56 13.79
N GLN A 213 -13.01 11.93 13.20
CA GLN A 213 -12.94 10.49 13.22
C GLN A 213 -12.56 10.10 14.65
N ASP A 214 -13.51 9.58 15.42
CA ASP A 214 -13.14 8.57 16.42
C ASP A 214 -12.54 7.44 15.58
N LEU A 215 -11.21 7.47 15.43
CA LEU A 215 -10.43 6.39 14.86
C LEU A 215 -10.74 5.16 15.72
N SER A 216 -11.73 4.36 15.29
CA SER A 216 -11.85 2.99 15.73
C SER A 216 -10.45 2.39 15.60
N SER A 217 -9.93 1.88 16.70
CA SER A 217 -8.56 1.40 16.89
C SER A 217 -8.15 0.22 16.00
N ASP A 218 -8.95 -0.13 15.00
CA ASP A 218 -8.59 -1.08 13.97
C ASP A 218 -7.94 -0.35 12.80
N LYS A 219 -6.65 -0.04 13.00
CA LYS A 219 -5.68 0.08 11.90
C LYS A 219 -5.29 -1.33 11.40
N THR A 220 -6.27 -2.20 11.20
CA THR A 220 -6.05 -3.53 10.64
C THR A 220 -6.49 -3.50 9.19
N LEU A 221 -5.47 -3.28 8.35
CA LEU A 221 -5.30 -3.67 6.95
C LEU A 221 -6.55 -3.80 6.06
#